data_AF-M0ZGR5-F1
#
_entry.id   AF-M0ZGR5-F1
#
_cell.length_a   1.000
_cell.length_b   1.000
_cell.length_c   1.000
_cell.angle_alpha   90.00
_cell.angle_beta   90.00
_cell.angle_gamma   90.00
#
_symmetry.space_group_name_H-M   'P 1'
#
loop_
_entity.id
_entity.type
_entity.pdbx_description
1 polymer ?
#
loop_
_entity_poly.entity_id
_entity_poly.type
_entity_poly.pdbx_seq_one_letter_code
_entity_poly.pdbx_strand_id
1 'polypeptide(L)'
;MTRINALHLLLLYGSTGHKKDIILEKALVKRKDVQWHMTATRNKIMQSDDLASPKNIIQTSSFHESVLQSLTMETTLNHKEGSPQIELISPAPHDRKIPLYDFAHSRAGDKGDDINFSLIPYFPPDIERLKKIVTQEWVKKVVSSLLNPSSFPTSDDIEQRNKWISEHVEVEIYEVRGIHSLNIVVRNILDGGVNCSRRIDRHGKTLSDLILCQKVLLPL
;
A
#
# COMPACT_ATOMS: atom_id res chain seq x y z
N MET A 1 9.22 -32.17 -1.56
CA MET A 1 8.64 -33.36 -0.91
C MET A 1 8.69 -33.13 0.60
N THR A 2 7.56 -32.82 1.24
CA THR A 2 7.45 -32.82 2.72
C THR A 2 5.97 -32.96 3.10
N ARG A 3 5.67 -33.87 4.03
CA ARG A 3 4.35 -34.11 4.63
C ARG A 3 4.02 -33.03 5.67
N ILE A 4 2.73 -32.78 5.92
CA ILE A 4 2.06 -32.81 7.25
C ILE A 4 0.55 -32.49 7.13
N ASN A 5 -0.23 -33.43 7.68
CA ASN A 5 -1.57 -33.48 8.31
C ASN A 5 -2.73 -32.54 7.89
N ALA A 6 -3.87 -33.19 7.62
CA ALA A 6 -5.17 -32.60 7.33
C ALA A 6 -5.84 -32.03 8.60
N LEU A 7 -6.41 -30.82 8.48
CA LEU A 7 -7.32 -30.26 9.47
C LEU A 7 -8.76 -30.41 8.95
N HIS A 8 -9.60 -31.09 9.72
CA HIS A 8 -11.04 -31.19 9.46
C HIS A 8 -11.73 -30.02 10.14
N LEU A 9 -12.15 -29.01 9.38
CA LEU A 9 -12.88 -27.86 9.93
C LEU A 9 -14.37 -28.02 9.62
N LEU A 10 -15.16 -28.35 10.65
CA LEU A 10 -16.62 -28.40 10.56
C LEU A 10 -17.18 -27.02 10.92
N LEU A 11 -17.69 -26.29 9.93
CA LEU A 11 -18.44 -25.04 10.16
C LEU A 11 -19.95 -25.34 10.19
N LEU A 12 -20.52 -25.32 11.39
CA LEU A 12 -21.98 -25.34 11.59
C LEU A 12 -22.48 -23.89 11.56
N TYR A 13 -23.08 -23.47 10.43
CA TYR A 13 -23.92 -22.28 10.38
C TYR A 13 -25.37 -22.69 10.69
N GLY A 14 -25.97 -22.01 11.66
CA GLY A 14 -27.32 -22.30 12.14
C GLY A 14 -28.43 -21.98 11.14
N SER A 15 -29.55 -22.68 11.36
CA SER A 15 -30.94 -22.25 11.10
C SER A 15 -31.62 -22.48 9.75
N THR A 16 -31.12 -23.37 8.90
CA THR A 16 -32.00 -24.15 7.99
C THR A 16 -31.42 -25.55 7.89
N GLY A 17 -32.20 -26.60 8.18
CA GLY A 17 -31.77 -28.00 8.31
C GLY A 17 -31.23 -28.67 7.04
N HIS A 18 -30.53 -27.94 6.17
CA HIS A 18 -29.79 -28.50 5.05
C HIS A 18 -28.33 -28.69 5.44
N LYS A 19 -27.97 -29.95 5.70
CA LYS A 19 -26.57 -30.38 5.82
C LYS A 19 -25.92 -30.26 4.45
N LYS A 20 -25.15 -29.20 4.22
CA LYS A 20 -24.24 -29.09 3.07
C LYS A 20 -22.85 -29.50 3.52
N ASP A 21 -22.47 -30.73 3.20
CA ASP A 21 -21.11 -31.19 3.41
C ASP A 21 -20.21 -30.60 2.30
N ILE A 22 -19.37 -29.63 2.65
CA ILE A 22 -18.37 -29.08 1.74
C ILE A 22 -17.11 -29.92 1.89
N ILE A 23 -16.85 -30.79 0.91
CA ILE A 23 -15.61 -31.56 0.84
C ILE A 23 -14.60 -30.74 0.05
N LEU A 24 -13.58 -30.22 0.74
CA LEU A 24 -12.47 -29.49 0.12
C LEU A 24 -11.39 -30.49 -0.31
N GLU A 25 -11.27 -30.70 -1.62
CA GLU A 25 -10.21 -31.52 -2.21
C GLU A 25 -9.04 -30.63 -2.66
N LYS A 26 -7.82 -30.99 -2.28
CA LYS A 26 -6.61 -30.23 -2.60
C LYS A 26 -5.96 -30.78 -3.86
N ALA A 27 -6.08 -30.06 -4.96
CA ALA A 27 -5.43 -30.39 -6.24
C ALA A 27 -4.35 -29.36 -6.62
N LEU A 28 -3.36 -29.80 -7.41
CA LEU A 28 -2.40 -28.93 -8.08
C LEU A 28 -3.06 -28.30 -9.31
N VAL A 29 -3.41 -27.01 -9.21
CA VAL A 29 -4.04 -26.25 -10.32
C VAL A 29 -2.97 -25.39 -11.00
N LYS A 30 -2.89 -25.44 -12.33
CA LYS A 30 -1.96 -24.59 -13.10
C LYS A 30 -2.48 -23.15 -13.07
N ARG A 31 -1.57 -22.17 -13.04
CA ARG A 31 -1.91 -20.74 -12.91
C ARG A 31 -2.91 -20.23 -13.96
N LYS A 32 -2.89 -20.79 -15.16
CA LYS A 32 -3.80 -20.46 -16.27
C LYS A 32 -5.25 -20.93 -16.06
N ASP A 33 -5.46 -21.87 -15.15
CA ASP A 33 -6.77 -22.49 -14.89
C ASP A 33 -7.46 -21.87 -13.66
N VAL A 34 -6.86 -20.84 -13.04
CA VAL A 34 -7.43 -20.11 -11.90
C VAL A 34 -8.10 -18.83 -12.40
N GLN A 35 -9.43 -18.80 -12.38
CA GLN A 35 -10.22 -17.62 -12.68
C GLN A 35 -10.66 -16.94 -11.38
N TRP A 36 -10.21 -15.72 -11.15
CA TRP A 36 -10.68 -14.89 -10.03
C TRP A 36 -11.80 -13.99 -10.52
N HIS A 37 -12.96 -14.08 -9.88
CA HIS A 37 -14.06 -13.15 -10.09
C HIS A 37 -14.27 -12.37 -8.78
N MET A 38 -14.20 -11.04 -8.86
CA MET A 38 -14.56 -10.16 -7.75
C MET A 38 -15.86 -9.46 -8.10
N THR A 39 -16.92 -9.79 -7.39
CA THR A 39 -18.21 -9.12 -7.53
C THR A 39 -18.36 -8.12 -6.40
N ALA A 40 -18.41 -6.82 -6.72
CA ALA A 40 -18.76 -5.79 -5.75
C ALA A 40 -20.29 -5.68 -5.68
N THR A 41 -20.89 -6.23 -4.63
CA THR A 41 -22.32 -6.03 -4.37
C THR A 41 -22.53 -4.59 -3.89
N ARG A 42 -22.98 -3.72 -4.79
CA ARG A 42 -23.42 -2.37 -4.43
C ARG A 42 -24.75 -2.50 -3.67
N ASN A 43 -24.73 -2.27 -2.35
CA ASN A 43 -25.97 -2.15 -1.61
C ASN A 43 -26.77 -0.96 -2.15
N LYS A 44 -27.95 -1.24 -2.73
CA LYS A 44 -28.93 -0.22 -3.07
C LYS A 44 -29.42 0.41 -1.77
N ILE A 45 -29.16 1.70 -1.60
CA ILE A 45 -29.91 2.52 -0.65
C ILE A 45 -31.34 2.60 -1.21
N MET A 46 -32.31 2.13 -0.43
CA MET A 46 -33.72 2.21 -0.79
C MET A 46 -34.15 3.68 -0.74
N GLN A 47 -34.59 4.21 -1.88
CA GLN A 47 -35.58 5.28 -1.92
C GLN A 47 -36.76 4.78 -2.76
N SER A 48 -37.93 5.00 -2.19
CA SER A 48 -39.26 4.59 -2.64
C SER A 48 -39.64 5.19 -4.00
N ASP A 49 -40.21 4.32 -4.83
CA ASP A 49 -41.25 4.52 -5.86
C ASP A 49 -41.31 5.87 -6.60
N ASP A 50 -40.96 5.88 -7.90
CA ASP A 50 -41.98 5.74 -8.96
C ASP A 50 -41.38 5.65 -10.39
N LEU A 51 -42.21 5.14 -11.29
CA LEU A 51 -41.98 4.61 -12.65
C LEU A 51 -41.16 5.45 -13.66
N ALA A 52 -40.19 4.81 -14.34
CA ALA A 52 -40.09 4.69 -15.81
C ALA A 52 -38.80 3.97 -16.26
N SER A 53 -38.92 3.01 -17.18
CA SER A 53 -37.82 2.29 -17.87
C SER A 53 -36.97 3.22 -18.76
N PRO A 54 -35.69 2.92 -19.08
CA PRO A 54 -35.43 2.02 -20.21
C PRO A 54 -34.15 1.15 -20.13
N LYS A 55 -34.12 0.18 -21.05
CA LYS A 55 -33.05 -0.74 -21.43
C LYS A 55 -31.69 -0.05 -21.60
N ASN A 56 -30.61 -0.66 -21.13
CA ASN A 56 -29.31 -0.64 -21.82
C ASN A 56 -28.44 -1.83 -21.40
N ILE A 57 -28.14 -2.66 -22.39
CA ILE A 57 -27.15 -3.73 -22.37
C ILE A 57 -25.80 -3.05 -22.62
N ILE A 58 -24.83 -3.23 -21.71
CA ILE A 58 -23.44 -2.86 -21.99
C ILE A 58 -22.59 -4.12 -21.88
N GLN A 59 -22.23 -4.65 -23.05
CA GLN A 59 -21.05 -5.48 -23.24
C GLN A 59 -19.82 -4.59 -23.10
N THR A 60 -18.93 -4.90 -22.16
CA THR A 60 -17.58 -4.32 -22.14
C THR A 60 -16.57 -5.35 -22.59
N SER A 61 -16.29 -5.35 -23.89
CA SER A 61 -15.03 -5.82 -24.46
C SER A 61 -13.90 -4.85 -24.11
N SER A 62 -12.70 -5.40 -23.99
CA SER A 62 -11.38 -4.78 -23.81
C SER A 62 -11.27 -3.29 -24.18
N PHE A 63 -10.95 -2.45 -23.21
CA PHE A 63 -10.44 -1.10 -23.49
C PHE A 63 -8.93 -1.07 -23.37
N HIS A 64 -8.32 -1.09 -24.56
CA HIS A 64 -6.94 -0.84 -24.86
C HIS A 64 -6.67 0.67 -24.86
N GLU A 65 -5.70 1.10 -24.06
CA GLU A 65 -4.66 2.07 -24.41
C GLU A 65 -5.01 3.07 -25.55
N SER A 66 -5.62 4.21 -25.22
CA SER A 66 -5.73 5.38 -26.11
C SER A 66 -6.24 6.68 -25.46
N VAL A 67 -6.06 6.88 -24.14
CA VAL A 67 -6.47 8.16 -23.48
C VAL A 67 -5.24 8.96 -23.07
N LEU A 68 -4.40 9.30 -24.05
CA LEU A 68 -3.39 10.35 -23.92
C LEU A 68 -3.24 11.05 -25.27
N GLN A 69 -4.29 11.73 -25.71
CA GLN A 69 -4.17 12.80 -26.70
C GLN A 69 -5.40 13.71 -26.69
N SER A 70 -5.13 15.01 -26.72
CA SER A 70 -6.04 16.15 -26.74
C SER A 70 -6.65 16.56 -25.40
N LEU A 71 -6.24 17.73 -24.89
CA LEU A 71 -7.11 18.91 -24.80
C LEU A 71 -6.31 20.11 -24.29
N THR A 72 -5.99 20.99 -25.22
CA THR A 72 -5.51 22.36 -25.01
C THR A 72 -6.71 23.31 -25.04
N MET A 73 -6.68 24.30 -24.14
CA MET A 73 -7.35 25.62 -24.13
C MET A 73 -8.81 25.76 -23.63
N GLU A 74 -8.87 26.40 -22.45
CA GLU A 74 -9.80 27.39 -21.86
C GLU A 74 -11.18 27.66 -22.49
N THR A 75 -12.22 27.72 -21.64
CA THR A 75 -13.11 28.91 -21.50
C THR A 75 -13.86 28.82 -20.16
N THR A 76 -13.93 29.95 -19.46
CA THR A 76 -14.60 30.20 -18.16
C THR A 76 -16.12 30.04 -18.24
N LEU A 77 -16.79 29.52 -17.19
CA LEU A 77 -18.09 29.99 -16.67
C LEU A 77 -18.44 29.27 -15.34
N ASN A 78 -18.93 30.05 -14.37
CA ASN A 78 -19.34 29.68 -13.00
C ASN A 78 -20.53 28.70 -12.96
N HIS A 79 -20.51 27.73 -12.04
CA HIS A 79 -21.61 27.48 -11.09
C HIS A 79 -21.19 26.49 -9.98
N LYS A 80 -21.49 26.85 -8.72
CA LYS A 80 -21.38 26.00 -7.53
C LYS A 80 -22.49 24.94 -7.56
N GLU A 81 -22.14 23.68 -7.27
CA GLU A 81 -22.80 22.84 -6.25
C GLU A 81 -22.12 21.46 -6.11
N GLY A 82 -22.10 20.97 -4.87
CA GLY A 82 -21.20 19.92 -4.37
C GLY A 82 -21.40 18.55 -5.01
N SER A 83 -20.32 18.04 -5.56
CA SER A 83 -20.06 16.62 -5.84
C SER A 83 -18.63 16.33 -5.36
N PRO A 84 -18.31 15.13 -4.83
CA PRO A 84 -16.94 14.82 -4.45
C PRO A 84 -16.10 14.85 -5.73
N GLN A 85 -15.36 15.94 -5.90
CA GLN A 85 -14.47 16.12 -7.03
C GLN A 85 -13.44 15.02 -6.95
N ILE A 86 -13.37 14.17 -7.97
CA ILE A 86 -12.19 13.35 -8.21
C ILE A 86 -11.09 14.38 -8.49
N GLU A 87 -10.24 14.65 -7.51
CA GLU A 87 -9.08 15.52 -7.69
C GLU A 87 -8.35 15.04 -8.95
N LEU A 88 -8.20 15.94 -9.92
CA LEU A 88 -7.31 15.73 -11.04
C LEU A 88 -5.92 15.43 -10.46
N ILE A 89 -5.50 14.17 -10.60
CA ILE A 89 -4.21 13.69 -10.10
C ILE A 89 -3.13 14.49 -10.83
N SER A 90 -2.52 15.44 -10.12
CA SER A 90 -1.50 16.34 -10.66
C SER A 90 -0.10 15.92 -10.18
N PRO A 91 0.96 16.23 -10.95
CA PRO A 91 2.32 15.93 -10.53
C PRO A 91 2.67 16.65 -9.23
N ALA A 92 3.40 15.98 -8.35
CA ALA A 92 3.86 16.56 -7.10
C ALA A 92 4.85 17.73 -7.34
N PRO A 93 4.78 18.83 -6.57
CA PRO A 93 5.72 19.95 -6.68
C PRO A 93 7.20 19.52 -6.57
N HIS A 94 8.11 20.16 -7.31
CA HIS A 94 9.57 19.91 -7.26
C HIS A 94 10.39 21.08 -6.71
N ASP A 95 9.79 22.25 -6.54
CA ASP A 95 10.44 23.52 -6.18
C ASP A 95 10.73 23.64 -4.67
N ARG A 96 10.10 22.81 -3.85
CA ARG A 96 10.18 22.86 -2.39
C ARG A 96 10.15 21.48 -1.75
N LYS A 97 10.59 21.40 -0.49
CA LYS A 97 10.44 20.19 0.32
C LYS A 97 8.97 19.99 0.70
N ILE A 98 8.39 18.89 0.27
CA ILE A 98 7.01 18.49 0.57
C ILE A 98 7.02 17.17 1.35
N PRO A 99 6.13 16.97 2.33
CA PRO A 99 5.99 15.68 3.01
C PRO A 99 5.50 14.63 2.01
N LEU A 100 6.00 13.39 2.14
CA LEU A 100 5.56 12.27 1.32
C LEU A 100 4.04 12.05 1.42
N TYR A 101 3.46 12.32 2.58
CA TYR A 101 2.01 12.28 2.81
C TYR A 101 1.18 13.05 1.77
N ASP A 102 1.67 14.21 1.30
CA ASP A 102 0.89 15.07 0.40
C ASP A 102 0.76 14.49 -1.01
N PHE A 103 1.62 13.54 -1.40
CA PHE A 103 1.66 13.03 -2.78
C PHE A 103 1.85 11.52 -2.90
N ALA A 104 1.90 10.79 -1.79
CA ALA A 104 2.06 9.34 -1.78
C ALA A 104 1.27 8.68 -0.64
N HIS A 105 0.84 7.45 -0.90
CA HIS A 105 0.30 6.53 0.09
C HIS A 105 1.35 5.51 0.53
N SER A 106 1.29 5.08 1.77
CA SER A 106 2.12 4.02 2.31
C SER A 106 1.30 3.07 3.18
N ARG A 107 1.65 1.79 3.15
CA ARG A 107 1.22 0.83 4.16
C ARG A 107 2.43 0.08 4.67
N ALA A 108 2.45 -0.24 5.95
CA ALA A 108 3.49 -1.05 6.59
C ALA A 108 2.91 -2.38 7.12
N GLY A 109 3.76 -3.40 7.19
CA GLY A 109 3.44 -4.68 7.81
C GLY A 109 4.70 -5.42 8.24
N ASP A 110 4.62 -6.11 9.38
CA ASP A 110 5.72 -6.84 9.99
C ASP A 110 5.73 -8.32 9.61
N LYS A 111 6.93 -8.90 9.60
CA LYS A 111 7.13 -10.35 9.59
C LYS A 111 8.37 -10.71 10.41
N GLY A 112 8.15 -11.19 11.62
CA GLY A 112 9.27 -11.49 12.53
C GLY A 112 9.96 -10.20 12.93
N ASP A 113 11.28 -10.13 12.73
CA ASP A 113 12.08 -8.94 13.04
C ASP A 113 12.17 -7.93 11.87
N ASP A 114 11.50 -8.24 10.77
CA ASP A 114 11.54 -7.45 9.55
C ASP A 114 10.27 -6.63 9.40
N ILE A 115 10.41 -5.46 8.78
CA ILE A 115 9.29 -4.62 8.37
C ILE A 115 9.28 -4.48 6.85
N ASN A 116 8.09 -4.46 6.29
CA ASN A 116 7.86 -4.21 4.88
C ASN A 116 6.92 -3.01 4.75
N PHE A 117 7.26 -2.04 3.90
CA PHE A 117 6.36 -0.93 3.59
C PHE A 117 6.32 -0.58 2.11
N SER A 118 5.18 -0.07 1.65
CA SER A 118 4.99 0.41 0.29
C SER A 118 5.09 1.93 0.20
N LEU A 119 5.49 2.45 -0.96
CA LEU A 119 5.30 3.85 -1.33
C LEU A 119 4.64 3.91 -2.71
N ILE A 120 3.43 4.44 -2.75
CA ILE A 120 2.58 4.49 -3.94
C ILE A 120 2.24 5.97 -4.18
N PRO A 121 2.86 6.65 -5.17
CA PRO A 121 2.53 8.03 -5.48
C PRO A 121 1.08 8.15 -5.98
N TYR A 122 0.43 9.26 -5.66
CA TYR A 122 -0.91 9.55 -6.20
C TYR A 122 -0.87 9.74 -7.71
N PHE A 123 0.17 10.43 -8.22
CA PHE A 123 0.46 10.56 -9.65
C PHE A 123 1.47 9.50 -10.09
N PRO A 124 1.09 8.47 -10.86
CA PRO A 124 1.96 7.34 -11.18
C PRO A 124 3.32 7.70 -11.79
N PRO A 125 3.45 8.70 -12.68
CA PRO A 125 4.74 9.10 -13.23
C PRO A 125 5.75 9.64 -12.19
N ASP A 126 5.31 10.08 -11.01
CA ASP A 126 6.22 10.55 -9.96
C ASP A 126 7.07 9.41 -9.36
N ILE A 127 6.77 8.15 -9.67
CA ILE A 127 7.59 7.01 -9.26
C ILE A 127 9.04 7.14 -9.71
N GLU A 128 9.30 7.71 -10.89
CA GLU A 128 10.66 7.91 -11.40
C GLU A 128 11.44 8.95 -10.61
N ARG A 129 10.74 9.98 -10.11
CA ARG A 129 11.33 11.00 -9.23
C ARG A 129 11.55 10.44 -7.83
N LEU A 130 10.62 9.63 -7.33
CA LEU A 130 10.70 8.99 -6.03
C LEU A 130 11.86 7.99 -5.94
N LYS A 131 12.08 7.19 -6.99
CA LYS A 131 13.20 6.24 -7.11
C LYS A 131 14.58 6.89 -6.95
N LYS A 132 14.73 8.15 -7.37
CA LYS A 132 15.98 8.91 -7.22
C LYS A 132 16.27 9.32 -5.77
N ILE A 133 15.25 9.35 -4.91
CA ILE A 133 15.36 9.82 -3.52
C ILE A 133 15.37 8.67 -2.53
N VAL A 134 14.48 7.69 -2.74
CA VAL A 134 14.29 6.55 -1.84
C VAL A 134 15.39 5.54 -2.10
N THR A 135 16.59 5.84 -1.60
CA THR A 135 17.75 4.93 -1.61
C THR A 135 17.82 4.14 -0.31
N GLN A 136 18.67 3.11 -0.28
CA GLN A 136 18.90 2.31 0.93
C GLN A 136 19.38 3.18 2.10
N GLU A 137 20.28 4.12 1.84
CA GLU A 137 20.84 5.05 2.82
C GLU A 137 19.76 6.01 3.35
N TRP A 138 18.89 6.50 2.45
CA TRP A 138 17.76 7.33 2.85
C TRP A 138 16.84 6.57 3.79
N VAL A 139 16.47 5.33 3.45
CA VAL A 139 15.61 4.48 4.30
C VAL A 139 16.28 4.24 5.65
N LYS A 140 17.56 3.82 5.68
CA LYS A 140 18.34 3.61 6.92
C LYS A 140 18.34 4.86 7.80
N LYS A 141 18.50 6.04 7.20
CA LYS A 141 18.46 7.32 7.92
C LYS A 141 17.09 7.58 8.54
N VAL A 142 16.00 7.35 7.82
CA VAL A 142 14.64 7.58 8.33
C VAL A 142 14.32 6.63 9.49
N VAL A 143 14.58 5.33 9.32
CA VAL A 143 14.29 4.32 10.35
C VAL A 143 15.22 4.38 11.55
N SER A 144 16.37 5.05 11.43
CA SER A 144 17.31 5.21 12.55
C SER A 144 16.67 5.84 13.79
N SER A 145 15.65 6.68 13.60
CA SER A 145 14.88 7.32 14.67
C SER A 145 14.19 6.31 15.61
N LEU A 146 13.92 5.09 15.14
CA LEU A 146 13.30 4.01 15.92
C LEU A 146 14.25 3.36 16.94
N LEU A 147 15.56 3.55 16.75
CA LEU A 147 16.61 2.94 17.56
C LEU A 147 17.23 3.90 18.57
N ASN A 148 16.66 5.10 18.74
CA ASN A 148 17.17 6.06 19.71
C ASN A 148 16.95 5.53 21.14
N PRO A 149 18.03 5.31 21.93
CA PRO A 149 17.90 4.78 23.28
C PRO A 149 17.35 5.81 24.28
N SER A 150 17.50 7.10 23.96
CA SER A 150 17.02 8.22 24.77
C SER A 150 16.30 9.26 23.90
N SER A 151 15.49 10.10 24.53
CA SER A 151 14.84 11.24 23.87
C SER A 151 15.82 12.34 23.44
N PHE A 152 17.03 12.35 24.01
CA PHE A 152 18.08 13.34 23.75
C PHE A 152 19.42 12.63 23.59
N PRO A 153 19.67 11.97 22.44
CA PRO A 153 20.91 11.24 22.21
C PRO A 153 22.08 12.21 22.07
N THR A 154 23.23 11.83 22.63
CA THR A 154 24.51 12.53 22.43
C THR A 154 25.07 12.23 21.04
N SER A 155 26.10 12.96 20.61
CA SER A 155 26.80 12.68 19.34
C SER A 155 27.33 11.25 19.27
N ASP A 156 27.91 10.76 20.37
CA ASP A 156 28.44 9.39 20.45
C ASP A 156 27.33 8.34 20.33
N ASP A 157 26.16 8.58 20.96
CA ASP A 157 24.99 7.70 20.85
C ASP A 157 24.51 7.61 19.38
N ILE A 158 24.49 8.75 18.68
CA ILE A 158 24.06 8.83 17.27
C ILE A 158 25.05 8.07 16.38
N GLU A 159 26.35 8.23 16.61
CA GLU A 159 27.39 7.52 15.85
C GLU A 159 27.32 6.01 16.07
N GLN A 160 27.23 5.56 17.32
CA GLN A 160 27.12 4.14 17.66
C GLN A 160 25.84 3.51 17.05
N ARG A 161 24.71 4.22 17.13
CA ARG A 161 23.45 3.81 16.51
C ARG A 161 23.58 3.70 14.98
N ASN A 162 24.15 4.70 14.33
CA ASN A 162 24.31 4.70 12.87
C ASN A 162 25.24 3.56 12.42
N LYS A 163 26.31 3.31 13.19
CA LYS A 163 27.20 2.18 12.97
C LYS A 163 26.44 0.85 13.09
N TRP A 164 25.68 0.65 14.15
CA TRP A 164 24.89 -0.57 14.34
C TRP A 164 23.92 -0.81 13.17
N ILE A 165 23.20 0.23 12.72
CA ILE A 165 22.29 0.16 11.56
C ILE A 165 23.04 -0.21 10.29
N SER A 166 24.22 0.37 10.07
CA SER A 166 25.01 0.06 8.88
C SER A 166 25.43 -1.42 8.82
N GLU A 167 25.71 -2.02 9.98
CA GLU A 167 26.20 -3.39 10.13
C GLU A 167 25.08 -4.45 10.19
N HIS A 168 23.93 -4.14 10.80
CA HIS A 168 22.89 -5.14 11.13
C HIS A 168 21.59 -4.99 10.33
N VAL A 169 21.33 -3.81 9.77
CA VAL A 169 20.09 -3.52 9.04
C VAL A 169 20.35 -3.61 7.53
N GLU A 170 19.61 -4.49 6.87
CA GLU A 170 19.60 -4.62 5.41
C GLU A 170 18.35 -3.98 4.83
N VAL A 171 18.49 -3.24 3.72
CA VAL A 171 17.37 -2.59 3.03
C VAL A 171 17.31 -3.09 1.59
N GLU A 172 16.18 -3.69 1.23
CA GLU A 172 15.88 -4.14 -0.11
C GLU A 172 14.76 -3.27 -0.68
N ILE A 173 14.93 -2.77 -1.91
CA ILE A 173 13.95 -1.90 -2.57
C ILE A 173 13.51 -2.57 -3.87
N TYR A 174 12.22 -2.86 -3.97
CA TYR A 174 11.61 -3.53 -5.10
C TYR A 174 10.64 -2.60 -5.82
N GLU A 175 10.83 -2.43 -7.13
CA GLU A 175 9.87 -1.71 -7.96
C GLU A 175 8.70 -2.63 -8.34
N VAL A 176 7.48 -2.19 -8.05
CA VAL A 176 6.24 -2.89 -8.45
C VAL A 176 5.63 -2.14 -9.63
N ARG A 177 6.16 -2.42 -10.83
CA ARG A 177 5.84 -1.68 -12.06
C ARG A 177 4.35 -1.59 -12.39
N GLY A 178 3.59 -2.66 -12.12
CA GLY A 178 2.16 -2.72 -12.47
C GLY A 178 1.27 -1.72 -11.72
N ILE A 179 1.73 -1.18 -10.59
CA ILE A 179 1.00 -0.16 -9.81
C ILE A 179 1.85 1.08 -9.54
N HIS A 180 2.96 1.24 -10.27
CA HIS A 180 3.89 2.37 -10.14
C HIS A 180 4.32 2.65 -8.69
N SER A 181 4.76 1.62 -7.97
CA SER A 181 5.10 1.76 -6.55
C SER A 181 6.45 1.15 -6.18
N LEU A 182 6.94 1.50 -5.00
CA LEU A 182 8.07 0.86 -4.35
C LEU A 182 7.57 -0.02 -3.21
N ASN A 183 8.14 -1.20 -3.07
CA ASN A 183 8.01 -2.04 -1.90
C ASN A 183 9.39 -2.18 -1.26
N ILE A 184 9.52 -1.73 -0.02
CA ILE A 184 10.77 -1.67 0.71
C ILE A 184 10.71 -2.65 1.86
N VAL A 185 11.69 -3.57 1.92
CA VAL A 185 11.88 -4.49 3.04
C VAL A 185 13.08 -4.01 3.84
N VAL A 186 12.89 -3.82 5.14
CA VAL A 186 13.95 -3.47 6.08
C VAL A 186 14.08 -4.62 7.08
N ARG A 187 15.23 -5.29 7.05
CA ARG A 187 15.52 -6.46 7.87
C ARG A 187 16.06 -6.05 9.25
N ASN A 188 15.78 -6.88 10.26
CA ASN A 188 16.36 -6.77 11.61
C ASN A 188 16.17 -5.39 12.26
N ILE A 189 14.97 -4.82 12.17
CA ILE A 189 14.69 -3.45 12.67
C ILE A 189 13.67 -3.43 13.81
N LEU A 190 12.90 -4.50 14.02
CA LEU A 190 11.80 -4.52 14.99
C LEU A 190 12.22 -4.94 16.41
N ASP A 191 13.51 -5.17 16.67
CA ASP A 191 14.05 -5.58 17.99
C ASP A 191 13.47 -6.93 18.44
N GLY A 192 13.57 -7.93 17.55
CA GLY A 192 13.04 -9.28 17.74
C GLY A 192 11.53 -9.41 17.44
N GLY A 193 10.91 -8.38 16.87
CA GLY A 193 9.51 -8.40 16.45
C GLY A 193 8.51 -8.47 17.60
N VAL A 194 7.26 -8.80 17.28
CA VAL A 194 6.10 -8.74 18.20
C VAL A 194 6.31 -9.45 19.54
N ASN A 195 7.04 -10.56 19.54
CA ASN A 195 7.19 -11.42 20.71
C ASN A 195 8.27 -10.92 21.69
N CYS A 196 9.26 -10.18 21.20
CA CYS A 196 10.44 -9.78 21.97
C CYS A 196 10.56 -8.25 22.12
N SER A 197 10.01 -7.50 21.16
CA SER A 197 10.16 -6.05 21.09
C SER A 197 9.54 -5.38 22.30
N ARG A 198 10.32 -4.49 22.92
CA ARG A 198 9.89 -3.65 24.04
C ARG A 198 9.31 -2.31 23.58
N ARG A 199 9.23 -2.07 22.26
CA ARG A 199 8.71 -0.83 21.69
C ARG A 199 7.21 -0.70 21.91
N ILE A 200 6.72 0.53 21.90
CA ILE A 200 5.28 0.82 21.90
C ILE A 200 4.63 0.26 20.62
N ASP A 201 5.24 0.50 19.46
CA ASP A 201 4.80 -0.08 18.18
C ASP A 201 5.58 -1.36 17.85
N ARG A 202 5.22 -2.46 18.51
CA ARG A 202 5.87 -3.77 18.29
C ARG A 202 5.67 -4.34 16.89
N HIS A 203 4.63 -3.91 16.19
CA HIS A 203 4.29 -4.37 14.84
C HIS A 203 4.84 -3.45 13.74
N GLY A 204 5.43 -2.31 14.08
CA GLY A 204 5.87 -1.32 13.10
C GLY A 204 4.76 -0.77 12.20
N LYS A 205 3.48 -0.79 12.63
CA LYS A 205 2.34 -0.31 11.84
C LYS A 205 2.42 1.21 11.60
N THR A 206 2.94 1.93 12.59
CA THR A 206 3.16 3.38 12.53
C THR A 206 4.37 3.76 11.69
N LEU A 207 5.15 2.78 11.21
CA LEU A 207 6.29 3.07 10.34
C LEU A 207 5.85 3.76 9.05
N SER A 208 4.68 3.40 8.52
CA SER A 208 4.09 4.07 7.37
C SER A 208 3.95 5.57 7.59
N ASP A 209 3.45 5.99 8.75
CA ASP A 209 3.35 7.41 9.12
C ASP A 209 4.72 8.07 9.30
N LEU A 210 5.70 7.37 9.88
CA LEU A 210 7.08 7.89 10.00
C LEU A 210 7.68 8.20 8.62
N ILE A 211 7.47 7.31 7.64
CA ILE A 211 7.91 7.51 6.27
C ILE A 211 7.13 8.67 5.63
N LEU A 212 5.80 8.68 5.73
CA LEU A 212 4.95 9.70 5.10
C LEU A 212 5.21 11.11 5.65
N CYS A 213 5.64 11.24 6.91
CA CYS A 213 6.02 12.53 7.50
C CYS A 213 7.36 13.08 6.97
N GLN A 214 8.17 12.29 6.25
CA GLN A 214 9.44 12.77 5.74
C GLN A 214 9.24 13.79 4.63
N LYS A 215 9.91 14.94 4.77
CA LYS A 215 9.91 15.99 3.74
C LYS A 215 11.02 15.74 2.74
N VAL A 216 10.65 15.57 1.48
CA VAL A 216 11.57 15.31 0.37
C VAL A 216 11.50 16.41 -0.69
N LEU A 217 12.61 16.65 -1.37
CA LEU A 217 12.68 17.53 -2.54
C LEU A 217 12.70 16.65 -3.78
N LEU A 218 11.63 16.69 -4.57
CA LEU A 218 11.53 15.86 -5.76
C LEU A 218 12.37 16.44 -6.91
N PRO A 219 13.25 15.66 -7.55
CA PRO A 219 14.00 16.12 -8.72
C PRO A 219 13.08 16.31 -9.92
N LEU A 220 13.58 17.03 -10.93
CA LEU A 220 12.99 17.11 -12.27
C LEU A 220 13.12 15.76 -13.01
#